data_AF-A0A0G4MAN7-F1
#
_entry.id   AF-A0A0G4MAN7-F1
#
_cell.length_a   1.000
_cell.length_b   1.000
_cell.length_c   1.000
_cell.angle_alpha   90.00
_cell.angle_beta   90.00
_cell.angle_gamma   90.00
#
_symmetry.space_group_name_H-M   'P 1'
#
loop_
_entity.id
_entity.type
_entity.pdbx_description
1 polymer ?
#
loop_
_entity_poly.entity_id
_entity_poly.type
_entity_poly.pdbx_seq_one_letter_code
_entity_poly.pdbx_strand_id
1 'polypeptide(L)'
;FSEVKKRATVIKQWIKIAHQCLELHNYDGLMAIICSLNSSTISRLRKTWDIVSVKRREMLRHLQAIVEPSQNNKVLRTRLHDHVPPCLPFLGMYLTDLTFVDIGNPATKQLPGLSGDGHEENGGGLTVVNFDKHTRTAKIIGDLQRFQ
;
A
#
# COMPACT_ATOMS: atom_id res chain seq x y z
N PHE A 1 -24.80 28.17 8.63
CA PHE A 1 -24.92 26.85 9.30
C PHE A 1 -25.37 25.70 8.39
N SER A 2 -26.16 25.93 7.32
CA SER A 2 -26.60 24.86 6.40
C SER A 2 -25.43 24.11 5.75
N GLU A 3 -24.43 24.83 5.26
CA GLU A 3 -23.28 24.24 4.56
C GLU A 3 -22.42 23.33 5.47
N VAL A 4 -22.27 23.69 6.75
CA VAL A 4 -21.56 22.84 7.72
C VAL A 4 -22.29 21.51 7.92
N LYS A 5 -23.63 21.56 8.05
CA LYS A 5 -24.47 20.36 8.19
C LYS A 5 -24.41 19.49 6.91
N LYS A 6 -24.49 20.10 5.73
CA LYS A 6 -24.35 19.38 4.44
C LYS A 6 -23.01 18.64 4.35
N ARG A 7 -21.89 19.32 4.63
CA ARG A 7 -20.56 18.67 4.66
C ARG A 7 -20.49 17.53 5.67
N ALA A 8 -21.05 17.72 6.86
CA ALA A 8 -21.07 16.66 7.88
C ALA A 8 -21.87 15.43 7.43
N THR A 9 -22.98 15.63 6.71
CA THR A 9 -23.75 14.53 6.09
C THR A 9 -22.92 13.79 5.04
N VAL A 10 -22.21 14.51 4.18
CA VAL A 10 -21.32 13.92 3.17
C VAL A 10 -20.18 13.12 3.82
N ILE A 11 -19.52 13.66 4.85
CA ILE A 11 -18.49 12.94 5.61
C ILE A 11 -19.08 11.66 6.22
N LYS A 12 -20.25 11.72 6.87
CA LYS A 12 -20.91 10.54 7.43
C LYS A 12 -21.17 9.47 6.37
N GLN A 13 -21.56 9.88 5.15
CA GLN A 13 -21.79 8.96 4.05
C GLN A 13 -20.50 8.32 3.57
N TRP A 14 -19.41 9.08 3.40
CA TRP A 14 -18.12 8.51 3.02
C TRP A 14 -17.56 7.54 4.06
N ILE A 15 -17.75 7.79 5.36
CA ILE A 15 -17.35 6.82 6.39
C ILE A 15 -18.18 5.53 6.25
N LYS A 16 -19.48 5.60 5.91
CA LYS A 16 -20.28 4.39 5.62
C LYS A 16 -19.77 3.65 4.39
N ILE A 17 -19.46 4.37 3.32
CA ILE A 17 -18.94 3.78 2.08
C ILE A 17 -17.60 3.10 2.35
N ALA A 18 -16.68 3.74 3.09
CA ALA A 18 -15.42 3.14 3.51
C ALA A 18 -15.64 1.84 4.30
N HIS A 19 -16.63 1.80 5.20
CA HIS A 19 -17.00 0.57 5.89
C HIS A 19 -17.48 -0.51 4.91
N GLN A 20 -18.29 -0.17 3.91
CA GLN A 20 -18.70 -1.15 2.89
C GLN A 20 -17.52 -1.62 2.03
N CYS A 21 -16.55 -0.75 1.72
CA CYS A 21 -15.31 -1.18 1.08
C CYS A 21 -14.56 -2.21 1.91
N LEU A 22 -14.52 -2.05 3.24
CA LEU A 22 -13.94 -3.06 4.12
C LEU A 22 -14.71 -4.40 4.06
N GLU A 23 -16.04 -4.36 4.17
CA GLU A 23 -16.89 -5.58 4.11
C GLU A 23 -16.76 -6.33 2.78
N LEU A 24 -16.50 -5.60 1.69
CA LEU A 24 -16.28 -6.16 0.36
C LEU A 24 -14.80 -6.52 0.09
N HIS A 25 -13.92 -6.40 1.10
CA HIS A 25 -12.47 -6.61 0.96
C HIS A 25 -11.85 -5.76 -0.15
N ASN A 26 -12.42 -4.58 -0.39
CA ASN A 26 -11.92 -3.57 -1.30
C ASN A 26 -11.01 -2.59 -0.54
N TYR A 27 -9.76 -3.01 -0.36
CA TYR A 27 -8.77 -2.23 0.38
C TYR A 27 -8.25 -1.02 -0.38
N ASP A 28 -8.26 -1.06 -1.71
CA ASP A 28 -7.89 0.09 -2.54
C ASP A 28 -8.88 1.26 -2.36
N GLY A 29 -10.18 0.98 -2.46
CA GLY A 29 -11.25 1.95 -2.23
C GLY A 29 -11.30 2.44 -0.79
N LEU A 30 -11.09 1.54 0.18
CA LEU A 30 -10.95 1.91 1.58
C LEU A 30 -9.81 2.92 1.78
N MET A 31 -8.61 2.60 1.27
CA MET A 31 -7.42 3.45 1.38
C MET A 31 -7.66 4.83 0.76
N ALA A 32 -8.25 4.88 -0.44
CA ALA A 32 -8.55 6.13 -1.14
C ALA A 32 -9.48 7.06 -0.31
N ILE A 33 -10.52 6.50 0.31
CA ILE A 33 -11.45 7.27 1.14
C ILE A 33 -10.78 7.74 2.43
N ILE A 34 -10.02 6.87 3.10
CA ILE A 34 -9.32 7.22 4.34
C ILE A 34 -8.27 8.32 4.09
N CYS A 35 -7.46 8.20 3.04
CA CYS A 35 -6.50 9.24 2.64
C CYS A 35 -7.20 10.57 2.37
N SER A 36 -8.33 10.55 1.65
CA SER A 36 -9.12 11.75 1.38
C SER A 36 -9.63 12.42 2.65
N LEU A 37 -10.23 11.65 3.57
CA LEU A 37 -10.75 12.18 4.85
C LEU A 37 -9.63 12.65 5.81
N ASN A 38 -8.45 12.04 5.73
CA ASN A 38 -7.27 12.41 6.51
C ASN A 38 -6.54 13.64 5.95
N SER A 39 -6.79 14.01 4.70
CA SER A 39 -6.19 15.20 4.09
C SER A 39 -6.37 16.44 4.97
N SER A 40 -5.34 17.28 5.04
CA SER A 40 -5.34 18.49 5.88
C SER A 40 -6.54 19.40 5.59
N THR A 41 -6.99 19.44 4.33
CA THR A 41 -8.16 20.20 3.88
C THR A 41 -9.46 19.76 4.55
N ILE A 42 -9.64 18.46 4.81
CA ILE A 42 -10.85 17.91 5.45
C ILE A 42 -10.67 17.78 6.97
N SER A 43 -9.54 17.26 7.44
CA SER A 43 -9.31 16.98 8.87
C SER A 43 -9.30 18.23 9.74
N ARG A 44 -8.95 19.40 9.20
CA ARG A 44 -8.97 20.69 9.92
C ARG A 44 -10.36 21.29 10.14
N LEU A 45 -11.42 20.75 9.51
CA LEU A 45 -12.78 21.33 9.55
C LEU A 45 -13.51 21.05 10.88
N ARG A 46 -12.98 21.56 12.01
CA ARG A 46 -13.47 21.31 13.38
C ARG A 46 -14.99 21.38 13.53
N LYS A 47 -15.61 22.51 13.15
CA LYS A 47 -17.08 22.71 13.22
C LYS A 47 -17.89 21.66 12.44
N THR A 48 -17.32 21.08 11.39
CA THR A 48 -17.98 20.01 10.62
C THR A 48 -17.87 18.67 11.35
N TRP A 49 -16.69 18.37 11.88
CA TRP A 49 -16.41 17.16 12.66
C TRP A 49 -17.19 17.11 13.99
N ASP A 50 -17.48 18.25 14.60
CA ASP A 50 -18.31 18.34 15.82
C ASP A 50 -19.75 17.85 15.58
N ILE A 51 -20.26 17.96 14.35
CA ILE A 51 -21.60 17.47 13.94
C ILE A 51 -21.57 15.96 13.61
N VAL A 52 -20.38 15.40 13.35
CA VAL A 52 -20.23 13.96 13.10
C VAL A 52 -20.33 13.20 14.42
N SER A 53 -21.28 12.27 14.51
CA SER A 53 -21.54 11.56 15.76
C SER A 53 -20.31 10.78 16.22
N VAL A 54 -20.18 10.62 17.54
CA VAL A 54 -19.07 9.88 18.17
C VAL A 54 -18.94 8.47 17.57
N LYS A 55 -20.06 7.74 17.44
CA LYS A 55 -20.13 6.42 16.79
C LYS A 55 -19.52 6.40 15.38
N ARG A 56 -19.74 7.44 14.56
CA ARG A 56 -19.16 7.51 13.21
C ARG A 56 -17.67 7.83 13.24
N ARG A 57 -17.23 8.66 14.19
CA ARG A 57 -15.80 8.95 14.41
C ARG A 57 -15.04 7.72 14.93
N GLU A 58 -15.67 6.88 15.76
CA GLU A 58 -15.11 5.59 16.19
C GLU A 58 -14.96 4.62 15.04
N MET A 59 -15.99 4.48 14.21
CA MET A 59 -15.94 3.66 13.00
C MET A 59 -14.81 4.14 12.07
N LEU A 60 -14.65 5.46 11.89
CA LEU A 60 -13.54 6.02 11.13
C LEU A 60 -12.17 5.65 11.73
N ARG A 61 -12.01 5.74 13.07
CA ARG A 61 -10.76 5.33 13.73
C ARG A 61 -10.43 3.86 13.54
N HIS A 62 -11.44 2.99 13.60
CA HIS A 62 -11.26 1.57 13.32
C HIS A 62 -10.79 1.33 11.87
N LEU A 63 -11.44 2.00 10.90
CA LEU A 63 -11.06 1.91 9.49
C LEU A 63 -9.64 2.45 9.24
N GLN A 64 -9.27 3.56 9.90
CA GLN A 64 -7.92 4.13 9.83
C GLN A 64 -6.85 3.15 10.35
N ALA A 65 -7.12 2.42 11.44
CA ALA A 65 -6.18 1.45 11.99
C ALA A 65 -5.92 0.26 11.05
N ILE A 66 -6.87 -0.06 10.17
CA ILE A 66 -6.72 -1.17 9.19
C ILE A 66 -5.73 -0.79 8.09
N VAL A 67 -5.78 0.46 7.63
CA VAL A 67 -4.95 0.97 6.52
C VAL A 67 -3.81 1.87 7.01
N GLU A 68 -3.42 1.72 8.27
CA GLU A 68 -2.36 2.51 8.87
C GLU A 68 -1.01 2.21 8.19
N PRO A 69 -0.22 3.23 7.80
CA PRO A 69 1.08 3.01 7.16
C PRO A 69 2.18 2.50 8.10
N SER A 70 1.87 2.34 9.39
CA SER A 70 2.81 1.88 10.41
C SER A 70 3.36 0.50 10.09
N GLN A 71 4.66 0.30 10.36
CA GLN A 71 5.37 -0.96 10.12
C GLN A 71 5.16 -1.52 8.70
N ASN A 72 5.21 -0.65 7.69
CA ASN A 72 4.99 -1.00 6.29
C ASN A 72 3.60 -1.63 6.05
N ASN A 73 2.54 -0.97 6.53
CA ASN A 73 1.15 -1.43 6.40
C ASN A 73 0.90 -2.84 7.01
N LYS A 74 1.52 -3.17 8.15
CA LYS A 74 1.51 -4.53 8.72
C LYS A 74 0.10 -5.12 8.84
N VAL A 75 -0.86 -4.34 9.36
CA VAL A 75 -2.25 -4.79 9.53
C VAL A 75 -2.89 -5.15 8.19
N LEU A 76 -2.71 -4.30 7.19
CA LEU A 76 -3.23 -4.52 5.84
C LEU A 76 -2.55 -5.74 5.18
N ARG A 77 -1.23 -5.88 5.32
CA ARG A 77 -0.47 -7.04 4.82
C ARG A 77 -0.98 -8.35 5.41
N THR A 78 -1.15 -8.42 6.73
CA THR A 78 -1.66 -9.61 7.40
C THR A 78 -3.05 -9.98 6.89
N ARG A 79 -3.95 -8.99 6.72
CA ARG A 79 -5.28 -9.24 6.18
C ARG A 79 -5.25 -9.78 4.75
N LEU A 80 -4.36 -9.26 3.90
CA LEU A 80 -4.22 -9.68 2.50
C LEU A 80 -3.58 -11.07 2.36
N HIS A 81 -2.63 -11.41 3.23
CA HIS A 81 -1.96 -12.71 3.21
C HIS A 81 -2.95 -13.87 3.35
N ASP A 82 -3.85 -13.78 4.34
CA ASP A 82 -4.79 -14.86 4.65
C ASP A 82 -6.06 -14.83 3.80
N HIS A 83 -6.24 -13.80 2.97
CA HIS A 83 -7.48 -13.62 2.23
C HIS A 83 -7.64 -14.59 1.06
N VAL A 84 -8.87 -15.05 0.83
CA VAL A 84 -9.26 -15.80 -0.38
C VAL A 84 -10.11 -14.87 -1.24
N PRO A 85 -9.87 -14.78 -2.56
CA PRO A 85 -10.67 -13.93 -3.46
C PRO A 85 -12.19 -14.18 -3.32
N PRO A 86 -13.03 -13.15 -3.54
CA PRO A 86 -12.71 -11.84 -4.13
C PRO A 86 -12.13 -10.83 -3.12
N CYS A 87 -11.07 -10.13 -3.49
CA CYS A 87 -10.48 -9.03 -2.73
C CYS A 87 -9.73 -8.09 -3.66
N LEU A 88 -9.89 -6.78 -3.46
CA LEU A 88 -9.15 -5.76 -4.21
C LEU A 88 -8.05 -5.17 -3.32
N PRO A 89 -6.78 -5.61 -3.47
CA PRO A 89 -5.68 -5.11 -2.66
C PRO A 89 -5.33 -3.65 -2.98
N PHE A 90 -4.79 -2.92 -1.99
CA PHE A 90 -4.22 -1.59 -2.24
C PHE A 90 -2.91 -1.70 -3.05
N LEU A 91 -2.94 -1.23 -4.29
CA LEU A 91 -1.83 -1.41 -5.24
C LEU A 91 -0.55 -0.69 -4.79
N GLY A 92 -0.67 0.46 -4.11
CA GLY A 92 0.47 1.26 -3.66
C GLY A 92 1.46 0.49 -2.77
N MET A 93 0.99 -0.50 -2.02
CA MET A 93 1.84 -1.38 -1.21
C MET A 93 2.78 -2.24 -2.07
N TYR A 94 2.25 -2.87 -3.11
CA TYR A 94 3.03 -3.71 -4.04
C TYR A 94 3.98 -2.88 -4.87
N LEU A 95 3.55 -1.70 -5.34
CA LEU A 95 4.40 -0.76 -6.07
C LEU A 95 5.57 -0.25 -5.22
N THR A 96 5.31 -0.01 -3.93
CA THR A 96 6.36 0.36 -2.97
C THR A 96 7.38 -0.77 -2.83
N ASP A 97 6.93 -2.03 -2.66
CA ASP A 97 7.82 -3.19 -2.56
C ASP A 97 8.65 -3.40 -3.84
N LEU A 98 8.02 -3.28 -5.01
CA LEU A 98 8.72 -3.34 -6.30
C LEU A 98 9.78 -2.24 -6.43
N THR A 99 9.47 -1.02 -5.97
CA THR A 99 10.41 0.10 -5.97
C THR A 99 11.61 -0.17 -5.05
N PHE A 100 11.36 -0.71 -3.86
CA PHE A 100 12.44 -1.09 -2.92
C PHE A 100 13.33 -2.20 -3.49
N VAL A 101 12.75 -3.21 -4.14
CA VAL A 101 13.52 -4.28 -4.79
C VAL A 101 14.35 -3.71 -5.94
N ASP A 102 13.76 -2.84 -6.77
CA ASP A 102 14.41 -2.28 -7.94
C ASP A 102 15.61 -1.38 -7.58
N ILE A 103 15.41 -0.46 -6.63
CA ILE A 103 16.46 0.46 -6.17
C ILE A 103 17.50 -0.27 -5.31
N GLY A 104 17.06 -1.19 -4.45
CA GLY A 104 17.94 -1.87 -3.49
C GLY A 104 18.82 -2.97 -4.10
N ASN A 105 18.49 -3.45 -5.30
CA ASN A 105 19.20 -4.55 -5.94
C ASN A 105 19.54 -4.19 -7.40
N PRO A 106 20.82 -4.17 -7.80
CA PRO A 106 21.18 -3.98 -9.20
C PRO A 106 20.74 -5.19 -10.04
N ALA A 107 20.44 -4.95 -11.33
CA ALA A 107 20.02 -6.01 -12.26
C ALA A 107 21.13 -7.05 -12.51
N THR A 108 22.39 -6.64 -12.38
CA THR A 108 23.56 -7.50 -12.50
C THR A 108 24.48 -7.33 -11.29
N LYS A 109 25.34 -8.31 -11.05
CA LYS A 109 26.38 -8.25 -10.01
C LYS A 109 27.69 -8.80 -10.54
N GLN A 110 28.81 -8.31 -9.99
CA GLN A 110 30.13 -8.87 -10.29
C GLN A 110 30.38 -10.10 -9.43
N LEU A 111 30.82 -11.19 -10.06
CA LEU A 111 31.36 -12.34 -9.33
C LEU A 111 32.89 -12.20 -9.23
N PRO A 112 33.45 -12.03 -8.03
CA PRO A 112 34.91 -12.06 -7.85
C PRO A 112 35.43 -13.49 -8.08
N GLY A 113 36.51 -13.62 -8.85
CA GLY A 113 37.22 -14.89 -9.05
C GLY A 113 36.90 -15.67 -10.33
N LEU A 114 35.98 -15.17 -11.17
CA LEU A 114 35.76 -15.67 -12.53
C LEU A 114 36.21 -14.58 -13.51
N SER A 115 37.52 -14.47 -13.73
CA SER A 115 38.04 -13.72 -14.86
C SER A 115 37.83 -14.61 -16.10
N GLY A 116 37.22 -14.09 -17.16
CA GLY A 116 37.20 -14.81 -18.43
C GLY A 116 38.63 -15.13 -18.88
N ASP A 117 38.83 -16.24 -19.58
CA ASP A 117 40.12 -16.74 -20.09
C ASP A 117 40.76 -15.84 -21.18
N GLY A 118 40.89 -14.53 -20.93
CA GLY A 118 41.47 -13.59 -21.87
C GLY A 118 41.85 -12.28 -21.20
N HIS A 119 43.16 -12.03 -21.17
CA HIS A 119 43.84 -10.73 -21.02
C HIS A 119 42.95 -9.49 -20.78
N GLU A 120 42.60 -9.21 -19.52
CA GLU A 120 42.30 -7.85 -19.08
C GLU A 120 42.94 -7.58 -17.72
N GLU A 121 43.96 -6.73 -17.71
CA GLU A 121 44.70 -6.27 -16.52
C GLU A 121 43.90 -5.31 -15.63
N ASN A 122 42.59 -5.19 -15.81
CA ASN A 122 41.73 -4.26 -15.07
C ASN A 122 40.66 -4.99 -14.25
N GLY A 123 41.08 -5.82 -13.28
CA GLY A 123 40.40 -6.10 -11.99
C GLY A 123 38.87 -6.32 -11.91
N GLY A 124 38.16 -6.50 -13.02
CA GLY A 124 36.71 -6.56 -13.09
C GLY A 124 36.23 -8.00 -13.21
N GLY A 125 35.60 -8.52 -12.15
CA GLY A 125 35.00 -9.87 -12.19
C GLY A 125 33.89 -10.02 -13.25
N LEU A 126 33.52 -11.26 -13.57
CA LEU A 126 32.43 -11.57 -14.51
C LEU A 126 31.11 -10.94 -14.06
N THR A 127 30.48 -10.18 -14.96
CA THR A 127 29.14 -9.63 -14.75
C THR A 127 28.09 -10.70 -14.99
N VAL A 128 27.27 -10.98 -13.98
CA VAL A 128 26.19 -11.97 -14.05
C VAL A 128 24.84 -11.35 -13.70
N VAL A 129 23.75 -11.97 -14.15
CA VAL A 129 22.37 -11.60 -13.77
C VAL A 129 22.17 -11.77 -12.27
N ASN A 130 21.56 -10.78 -11.63
CA ASN A 130 21.17 -10.87 -10.25
C ASN A 130 19.82 -11.59 -10.10
N PHE A 131 19.85 -12.92 -10.06
CA PHE A 131 18.64 -13.74 -9.91
C PHE A 131 17.83 -13.41 -8.64
N ASP A 132 18.46 -12.93 -7.56
CA ASP A 132 17.74 -12.57 -6.32
C ASP A 132 16.77 -11.40 -6.57
N LYS A 133 17.22 -10.35 -7.29
CA LYS A 133 16.36 -9.23 -7.71
C LYS A 133 15.13 -9.73 -8.45
N HIS A 134 15.36 -10.49 -9.52
CA HIS A 134 14.27 -10.95 -10.40
C HIS A 134 13.32 -11.92 -9.71
N THR A 135 13.84 -12.80 -8.85
CA THR A 135 13.01 -13.73 -8.06
C THR A 135 12.11 -12.97 -7.10
N ARG A 136 12.61 -11.93 -6.41
CA ARG A 136 11.81 -11.09 -5.52
C ARG A 136 10.72 -10.33 -6.29
N THR A 137 11.07 -9.72 -7.42
CA THR A 137 10.10 -9.05 -8.29
C THR A 137 9.00 -10.01 -8.74
N ALA A 138 9.37 -11.20 -9.22
CA ALA A 138 8.40 -12.22 -9.66
C ALA A 138 7.48 -12.66 -8.53
N LYS A 139 8.00 -12.82 -7.31
CA LYS A 139 7.19 -13.17 -6.12
C LYS A 139 6.14 -12.10 -5.81
N ILE A 140 6.52 -10.82 -5.81
CA ILE A 140 5.57 -9.71 -5.54
C ILE A 140 4.47 -9.67 -6.60
N ILE A 141 4.82 -9.85 -7.88
CA ILE A 141 3.85 -9.89 -8.98
C ILE A 141 2.93 -11.11 -8.84
N GLY A 142 3.47 -12.28 -8.54
CA GLY A 142 2.70 -13.51 -8.34
C GLY A 142 1.70 -13.38 -7.18
N ASP A 143 2.11 -12.78 -6.07
CA ASP A 143 1.24 -12.52 -4.93
C ASP A 143 0.06 -11.60 -5.30
N LEU A 144 0.32 -10.57 -6.14
CA LEU A 144 -0.72 -9.66 -6.64
C LEU A 144 -1.67 -10.36 -7.64
N GLN A 145 -1.14 -11.22 -8.52
CA GLN A 145 -1.92 -11.97 -9.51
C GLN A 145 -2.89 -12.96 -8.88
N ARG A 146 -2.67 -13.39 -7.63
CA ARG A 146 -3.61 -14.24 -6.87
C ARG A 146 -5.01 -13.63 -6.73
N PHE A 147 -5.15 -12.32 -6.93
CA PHE A 147 -6.42 -11.58 -6.84
C PHE A 147 -7.09 -11.33 -8.20
N GLN A 148 -6.55 -11.84 -9.31
CA GLN A 148 -7.09 -11.69 -10.67
C GLN A 148 -7.96 -12.86 -11.13
#